data_AF-A0A2E7VZG6-F1
#
_entry.id   AF-A0A2E7VZG6-F1
#
_cell.length_a   1.000
_cell.length_b   1.000
_cell.length_c   1.000
_cell.angle_alpha   90.00
_cell.angle_beta   90.00
_cell.angle_gamma   90.00
#
_symmetry.space_group_name_H-M   'P 1'
#
loop_
_entity.id
_entity.type
_entity.pdbx_description
1 polymer ?
#
loop_
_entity_poly.entity_id
_entity_poly.type
_entity_poly.pdbx_seq_one_letter_code
_entity_poly.pdbx_strand_id
1 'polypeptide(L)'
;MAEKSLNVSDNSVIAIPLRNLIAIIGTVAVAVWGYFGVSERLNFIEHELDLQMKDIELNSEFRIKWPRGEMGSLPDDARQDMKIEMLEQEVAKLKDVKSEE
;
A
#
# COMPACT_ATOMS: atom_id res chain seq x y z
N MET A 1 -35.40 -15.20 51.83
CA MET A 1 -34.59 -13.95 51.84
C MET A 1 -35.21 -13.06 50.78
N ALA A 2 -35.86 -11.97 51.19
CA ALA A 2 -36.58 -11.11 50.26
C ALA A 2 -35.59 -10.28 49.43
N GLU A 3 -35.68 -10.40 48.11
CA GLU A 3 -34.94 -9.59 47.15
C GLU A 3 -35.40 -8.13 47.28
N LYS A 4 -34.52 -7.26 47.78
CA LYS A 4 -34.81 -5.84 47.91
C LYS A 4 -34.65 -5.19 46.54
N SER A 5 -35.76 -4.98 45.85
CA SER A 5 -35.78 -4.23 44.60
C SER A 5 -35.26 -2.81 44.82
N LEU A 6 -34.23 -2.43 44.06
CA LEU A 6 -33.69 -1.07 44.02
C LEU A 6 -34.72 -0.17 43.33
N ASN A 7 -35.59 0.46 44.12
CA ASN A 7 -36.52 1.48 43.65
C ASN A 7 -35.74 2.78 43.41
N VAL A 8 -35.30 3.02 42.17
CA VAL A 8 -34.68 4.28 41.75
C VAL A 8 -35.81 5.23 41.34
N SER A 9 -35.98 6.33 42.08
CA SER A 9 -36.94 7.40 41.74
C SER A 9 -36.39 8.25 40.61
N ASP A 10 -37.23 8.60 39.61
CA ASP A 10 -36.88 9.47 38.47
C ASP A 10 -36.37 10.86 38.88
N ASN A 11 -36.69 11.33 40.09
CA ASN A 11 -36.21 12.60 40.66
C ASN A 11 -34.95 12.45 41.53
N SER A 12 -34.27 11.30 41.51
CA SER A 12 -33.02 11.13 42.27
C SER A 12 -31.90 11.95 41.65
N VAL A 13 -31.53 13.06 42.30
CA VAL A 13 -30.33 13.83 41.95
C VAL A 13 -29.10 13.01 42.37
N ILE A 14 -28.50 12.31 41.42
CA ILE A 14 -27.23 11.59 41.62
C ILE A 14 -26.12 12.64 41.72
N ALA A 15 -25.85 13.11 42.95
CA ALA A 15 -24.79 14.07 43.22
C ALA A 15 -23.42 13.37 43.21
N ILE A 16 -22.79 13.32 42.03
CA ILE A 16 -21.40 12.85 41.90
C ILE A 16 -20.45 14.03 42.20
N PRO A 17 -19.38 13.83 43.01
CA PRO A 17 -18.38 14.87 43.21
C PRO A 17 -17.72 15.29 41.90
N LEU A 18 -17.60 16.61 41.65
CA LEU A 18 -17.06 17.18 40.41
C LEU A 18 -15.66 16.64 40.06
N ARG A 19 -14.82 16.37 41.08
CA ARG A 19 -13.50 15.74 40.90
C ARG A 19 -13.57 14.38 40.19
N ASN A 20 -14.58 13.57 40.49
CA ASN A 20 -14.74 12.25 39.90
C ASN A 20 -15.23 12.39 38.44
N LEU A 21 -16.10 13.36 38.17
CA LEU A 21 -16.56 13.65 36.81
C LEU A 21 -15.40 14.06 35.91
N ILE A 22 -14.55 14.98 36.37
CA ILE A 22 -13.37 15.44 35.63
C ILE A 22 -12.38 14.28 35.39
N ALA A 23 -12.18 13.42 36.39
CA ALA A 23 -11.31 12.25 36.25
C ALA A 23 -11.83 11.26 35.19
N ILE A 24 -13.14 11.01 35.16
CA ILE A 24 -13.77 10.14 34.15
C ILE A 24 -13.61 10.75 32.77
N ILE A 25 -13.91 12.04 32.60
CA ILE A 25 -13.78 12.73 31.31
C ILE A 25 -12.33 12.69 30.82
N GLY A 26 -11.36 12.99 31.69
CA GLY A 26 -9.94 12.96 31.35
C GLY A 26 -9.47 11.56 30.94
N THR A 27 -9.93 10.53 31.65
CA THR A 27 -9.60 9.13 31.32
C THR A 27 -10.18 8.73 29.97
N VAL A 28 -11.44 9.06 29.71
CA VAL A 28 -12.10 8.78 28.43
C VAL A 28 -11.41 9.52 27.29
N ALA A 29 -11.02 10.79 27.50
CA ALA A 29 -10.34 11.58 26.48
C ALA A 29 -9.00 10.94 26.06
N VAL A 30 -8.18 10.50 27.03
CA VAL A 30 -6.90 9.83 26.74
C VAL A 30 -7.14 8.47 26.07
N ALA A 31 -8.13 7.71 26.51
CA ALA A 31 -8.47 6.42 25.93
C ALA A 31 -8.90 6.55 24.45
N VAL A 32 -9.79 7.50 24.17
CA VAL A 32 -10.27 7.79 22.81
C VAL A 32 -9.12 8.28 21.92
N TRP A 33 -8.32 9.22 22.41
CA TRP A 33 -7.17 9.73 21.67
C TRP A 33 -6.15 8.63 21.34
N GLY A 34 -5.81 7.79 22.33
CA GLY A 34 -4.89 6.67 22.14
C GLY A 34 -5.44 5.62 21.17
N TYR A 35 -6.72 5.26 21.30
CA TYR A 35 -7.36 4.28 20.42
C TYR A 35 -7.35 4.75 18.96
N PHE A 36 -7.79 5.97 18.68
CA PHE A 36 -7.82 6.49 17.31
C PHE A 36 -6.42 6.71 16.75
N GLY A 37 -5.48 7.26 17.55
CA GLY A 37 -4.11 7.47 17.09
C GLY A 37 -3.37 6.18 16.74
N VAL A 38 -3.59 5.11 17.50
CA VAL A 38 -3.01 3.79 17.18
C VAL A 38 -3.72 3.16 15.98
N SER A 39 -5.05 3.20 15.94
CA SER A 39 -5.84 2.60 14.86
C SER A 39 -5.54 3.22 13.49
N GLU A 40 -5.42 4.54 13.42
CA GLU A 40 -5.06 5.25 12.18
C GLU A 40 -3.67 4.86 11.68
N ARG A 41 -2.68 4.84 12.58
CA ARG A 41 -1.31 4.43 12.24
C ARG A 41 -1.23 2.99 11.79
N LEU A 42 -1.97 2.09 12.44
CA LEU A 42 -2.03 0.69 12.04
C LEU A 42 -2.62 0.55 10.63
N ASN A 43 -3.75 1.20 10.36
CA ASN A 43 -4.38 1.16 9.05
C ASN A 43 -3.47 1.74 7.94
N PHE A 44 -2.71 2.80 8.23
CA PHE A 44 -1.73 3.34 7.30
C PHE A 44 -0.62 2.33 6.99
N ILE A 45 -0.05 1.71 8.02
CA ILE A 45 1.00 0.69 7.86
C ILE A 45 0.48 -0.53 7.09
N GLU A 46 -0.73 -1.00 7.39
CA GLU A 46 -1.35 -2.12 6.67
C GLU A 46 -1.54 -1.80 5.19
N HIS A 47 -1.97 -0.58 4.86
CA HIS A 47 -2.09 -0.14 3.47
C HIS A 47 -0.74 -0.06 2.77
N GLU A 48 0.27 0.51 3.43
CA GLU A 48 1.63 0.60 2.88
C GLU A 48 2.24 -0.80 2.65
N LEU A 49 1.99 -1.74 3.56
CA LEU A 49 2.41 -3.13 3.43
C LEU A 49 1.77 -3.79 2.20
N ASP A 50 0.47 -3.61 1.96
CA ASP A 50 -0.22 -4.18 0.78
C ASP A 50 0.39 -3.64 -0.53
N LEU A 51 0.71 -2.35 -0.59
CA LEU A 51 1.38 -1.75 -1.73
C LEU A 51 2.79 -2.34 -1.93
N GLN A 52 3.59 -2.43 -0.87
CA GLN A 52 4.92 -3.02 -0.93
C GLN A 52 4.89 -4.49 -1.37
N MET A 53 3.90 -5.26 -0.92
CA MET A 53 3.74 -6.66 -1.33
C MET A 53 3.49 -6.78 -2.84
N LYS A 54 2.64 -5.91 -3.41
CA LYS A 54 2.40 -5.85 -4.87
C LYS A 54 3.66 -5.48 -5.64
N ASP A 55 4.44 -4.52 -5.15
CA ASP A 55 5.69 -4.12 -5.79
C ASP A 55 6.71 -5.27 -5.79
N ILE A 56 6.81 -6.01 -4.68
CA ILE A 56 7.67 -7.19 -4.57
C ILE A 56 7.20 -8.29 -5.53
N GLU A 57 5.89 -8.52 -5.62
CA GLU A 57 5.32 -9.50 -6.54
C GLU A 57 5.65 -9.14 -8.00
N LEU A 58 5.37 -7.91 -8.43
CA LEU A 58 5.70 -7.41 -9.76
C LEU A 58 7.20 -7.48 -10.05
N ASN A 59 8.05 -7.16 -9.08
CA ASN A 59 9.50 -7.28 -9.23
C ASN A 59 9.94 -8.74 -9.41
N SER A 60 9.37 -9.65 -8.62
CA SER A 60 9.64 -11.09 -8.72
C SER A 60 9.19 -11.63 -10.08
N GLU A 61 7.98 -11.25 -10.51
CA GLU A 61 7.48 -11.58 -11.85
C GLU A 61 8.41 -11.04 -12.93
N PHE A 62 8.84 -9.78 -12.83
CA PHE A 62 9.77 -9.19 -13.78
C PHE A 62 11.07 -9.99 -13.86
N ARG A 63 11.71 -10.24 -12.72
CA ARG A 63 12.97 -10.97 -12.61
C ARG A 63 12.89 -12.39 -13.16
N ILE A 64 11.74 -13.05 -13.05
CA ILE A 64 11.55 -14.43 -13.52
C ILE A 64 11.16 -14.45 -15.00
N LYS A 65 10.15 -13.67 -15.41
CA LYS A 65 9.57 -13.74 -16.75
C LYS A 65 10.41 -12.98 -17.79
N TRP A 66 11.16 -11.96 -17.40
CA TRP A 66 11.97 -11.15 -18.33
C TRP A 66 13.09 -11.96 -18.98
N PRO A 67 13.97 -12.65 -18.23
CA PRO A 67 15.00 -13.48 -18.84
C PRO A 67 14.43 -14.68 -19.61
N ARG A 68 13.18 -15.06 -19.33
CA ARG A 68 12.47 -16.15 -20.03
C ARG A 68 11.78 -15.69 -21.31
N GLY A 69 11.68 -14.38 -21.58
CA GLY A 69 10.97 -13.82 -22.73
C GLY A 69 9.45 -13.93 -22.66
N GLU A 70 8.87 -14.25 -21.50
CA GLU A 70 7.42 -14.48 -21.33
C GLU A 70 6.61 -13.18 -21.20
N MET A 71 7.27 -12.03 -21.07
CA MET A 71 6.62 -10.70 -20.99
C MET A 71 6.60 -9.92 -22.31
N GLY A 72 7.11 -10.52 -23.40
CA GLY A 72 7.29 -9.82 -24.67
C GLY A 72 8.42 -8.78 -24.63
N SER A 73 8.47 -7.92 -25.64
CA SER A 73 9.44 -6.82 -25.74
C SER A 73 8.81 -5.48 -25.35
N LEU A 74 9.63 -4.58 -24.79
CA LEU A 74 9.19 -3.21 -24.57
C LEU A 74 8.96 -2.54 -25.94
N PRO A 75 8.02 -1.58 -26.06
CA PRO A 75 7.83 -0.83 -27.31
C PRO A 75 9.09 -0.11 -27.80
N ASP A 76 9.97 0.26 -26.87
CA ASP A 76 11.26 0.88 -27.16
C ASP A 76 12.23 -0.13 -27.77
N ASP A 77 12.30 -1.33 -27.20
CA ASP A 77 13.10 -2.44 -27.73
C ASP A 77 12.61 -2.81 -29.14
N ALA A 78 11.30 -2.95 -29.35
CA ALA A 78 10.73 -3.24 -30.67
C ALA A 78 11.10 -2.16 -31.72
N ARG A 79 11.09 -0.88 -31.32
CA ARG A 79 11.53 0.22 -32.21
C ARG A 79 13.03 0.21 -32.44
N GLN A 80 13.82 -0.18 -31.44
CA GLN A 80 15.26 -0.31 -31.54
C GLN A 80 15.63 -1.45 -32.49
N ASP A 81 14.98 -2.60 -32.37
CA ASP A 81 15.17 -3.76 -33.23
C ASP A 81 14.91 -3.41 -34.70
N MET A 82 13.83 -2.68 -35.01
CA MET A 82 13.55 -2.21 -36.38
C MET A 82 14.64 -1.28 -36.93
N LYS A 83 15.21 -0.40 -36.08
CA LYS A 83 16.30 0.49 -36.48
C LYS A 83 17.60 -0.28 -36.69
N ILE A 84 17.88 -1.27 -35.84
CA ILE A 84 19.04 -2.14 -35.99
C ILE A 84 18.93 -2.93 -37.30
N GLU A 85 17.77 -3.52 -37.60
CA GLU A 85 17.53 -4.23 -38.86
C GLU A 85 17.77 -3.33 -40.07
N MET A 86 17.28 -2.08 -40.04
CA MET A 86 17.53 -1.11 -41.11
C MET A 86 19.02 -0.80 -41.28
N LEU A 87 19.74 -0.58 -40.17
CA LEU A 87 21.19 -0.33 -40.19
C LEU A 87 21.98 -1.54 -40.71
N GLU A 88 21.59 -2.76 -40.34
CA GLU A 88 22.20 -3.99 -40.84
C GLU A 88 22.06 -4.11 -42.36
N GLN A 89 20.90 -3.77 -42.91
CA GLN A 89 20.69 -3.73 -44.36
C GLN A 89 21.55 -2.68 -45.06
N GLU A 90 21.70 -1.49 -44.48
CA GLU A 90 22.58 -0.44 -45.02
C GLU A 90 24.05 -0.88 -45.00
N VAL A 91 24.51 -1.48 -43.90
CA VAL A 91 25.88 -2.00 -43.77
C VAL A 91 26.14 -3.14 -44.75
N ALA A 92 25.18 -4.03 -44.97
CA ALA A 92 25.30 -5.11 -45.96
C ALA A 92 25.51 -4.55 -47.37
N LYS A 93 24.68 -3.58 -47.80
CA LYS A 93 24.83 -2.89 -49.10
C LYS A 93 26.21 -2.25 -49.25
N LEU A 94 26.72 -1.60 -48.20
CA LEU A 94 28.04 -0.99 -48.23
C LEU A 94 29.18 -2.01 -48.35
N LYS A 95 29.04 -3.17 -47.72
CA LYS A 95 30.02 -4.26 -47.84
C LYS A 95 30.03 -4.88 -49.23
N ASP A 96 28.85 -5.08 -49.83
CA ASP A 96 28.74 -5.63 -51.18
C ASP A 96 29.42 -4.70 -52.20
N VAL A 97 29.14 -3.39 -52.14
CA VAL A 97 29.79 -2.37 -52.99
C VAL A 97 31.32 -2.42 -52.84
N LYS A 98 31.82 -2.58 -51.61
CA LYS A 98 33.27 -2.64 -51.35
C LYS A 98 33.92 -3.95 -51.79
N SER A 99 33.14 -5.03 -51.94
CA SER A 99 33.65 -6.33 -52.41
C SER A 99 33.71 -6.43 -53.94
N GLU A 100 33.01 -5.54 -54.64
CA GLU A 100 33.02 -5.42 -56.10
C GLU A 100 34.15 -4.50 -56.62
N GLU A 101 34.83 -3.75 -55.74
CA GLU A 101 36.10 -3.04 -55.99
C GLU A 101 37.33 -3.93 -55.76
#